data_AF-A0A850VD85-F1
#
_entry.id   AF-A0A850VD85-F1
#
_cell.length_a   1.000
_cell.length_b   1.000
_cell.length_c   1.000
_cell.angle_alpha   90.00
_cell.angle_beta   90.00
_cell.angle_gamma   90.00
#
_symmetry.space_group_name_H-M   'P 1'
#
loop_
_entity.id
_entity.type
_entity.pdbx_description
1 polymer ?
#
loop_
_entity_poly.entity_id
_entity_poly.type
_entity_poly.pdbx_seq_one_letter_code
_entity_poly.pdbx_strand_id
1 'polypeptide(L)'
;QVLDFGWPELLAPPLELLCSVCKALEGCLSGHPRNVAVLLCKGSKAPVGVVVGAFLHYSDVWGSPEQALNALSMRRFCEEKLGGVLQPSQRRYTEDFGALLSGRLRLNSSPQFLHHVLLPPLPAYEPPDGQFGVGGDPSNPPGLPNNTPVSRPPPGCRPFLKIYQSLQLVYTSGV
;
A
#
# COMPACT_ATOMS: atom_id res chain seq x y z
N GLN A 1 14.47 20.27 16.74
CA GLN A 1 15.29 19.52 15.77
C GLN A 1 14.39 19.07 14.63
N VAL A 2 14.88 19.07 13.40
CA VAL A 2 14.16 18.54 12.23
C VAL A 2 14.91 17.29 11.75
N LEU A 3 14.17 16.22 11.48
CA LEU A 3 14.69 14.96 10.94
C LEU A 3 13.92 14.61 9.69
N ASP A 4 14.63 14.38 8.59
CA ASP A 4 14.02 14.10 7.30
C ASP A 4 14.01 12.60 7.01
N PHE A 5 12.83 12.08 6.70
CA PHE A 5 12.61 10.69 6.30
C PHE A 5 11.75 10.67 5.04
N GLY A 6 12.12 9.87 4.04
CA GLY A 6 11.47 9.91 2.72
C GLY A 6 11.28 8.54 2.09
N TRP A 7 10.09 8.31 1.53
CA TRP A 7 9.74 7.17 0.68
C TRP A 7 8.60 7.56 -0.27
N PRO A 8 8.33 6.80 -1.35
CA PRO A 8 7.22 7.08 -2.25
C PRO A 8 5.86 6.97 -1.54
N GLU A 9 5.01 7.98 -1.73
CA GLU A 9 3.75 8.16 -0.98
C GLU A 9 2.80 6.95 -1.00
N LEU A 10 2.71 6.27 -2.15
CA LEU A 10 1.80 5.13 -2.35
C LEU A 10 2.39 3.80 -1.90
N LEU A 11 3.64 3.78 -1.43
CA LEU A 11 4.34 2.58 -1.01
C LEU A 11 4.48 2.54 0.51
N ALA A 12 4.77 1.35 1.01
CA ALA A 12 5.25 1.19 2.37
C ALA A 12 6.77 1.44 2.42
N PRO A 13 7.27 2.14 3.46
CA PRO A 13 8.71 2.33 3.66
C PRO A 13 9.40 1.02 4.04
N PRO A 14 10.73 0.91 3.87
CA PRO A 14 11.51 -0.19 4.42
C PRO A 14 11.35 -0.29 5.95
N LEU A 15 11.42 -1.52 6.49
CA LEU A 15 11.30 -1.77 7.94
C LEU A 15 12.37 -1.03 8.77
N GLU A 16 13.59 -0.93 8.24
CA GLU A 16 14.68 -0.18 8.88
C GLU A 16 14.31 1.30 9.06
N LEU A 17 13.69 1.90 8.05
CA LEU A 17 13.24 3.29 8.10
C LEU A 17 12.17 3.49 9.17
N LEU A 18 11.20 2.58 9.27
CA LEU A 18 10.20 2.61 10.35
C LEU A 18 10.84 2.52 11.74
N CYS A 19 11.84 1.64 11.90
CA CYS A 19 12.57 1.51 13.17
C CYS A 19 13.31 2.81 13.51
N SER A 20 14.01 3.42 12.55
CA SER A 20 14.71 4.69 12.75
C SER A 20 13.76 5.83 13.14
N VAL A 21 12.60 5.93 12.49
CA VAL A 21 11.57 6.92 12.84
C VAL A 21 11.02 6.67 14.24
N CYS A 22 10.69 5.43 14.59
CA CYS A 22 10.17 5.08 15.92
C CYS A 22 11.17 5.44 17.03
N LYS A 23 12.46 5.14 16.84
CA LYS A 23 13.53 5.51 17.78
C LYS A 23 13.67 7.02 17.93
N ALA A 24 13.56 7.77 16.84
CA ALA A 24 13.60 9.23 16.88
C ALA A 24 12.40 9.82 17.65
N LEU A 25 11.21 9.27 17.43
CA LEU A 25 10.00 9.66 18.17
C LEU A 25 10.14 9.34 19.66
N GLU A 26 10.57 8.13 20.00
CA GLU A 26 10.83 7.72 21.38
C GLU A 26 11.86 8.61 22.06
N GLY A 27 13.01 8.88 21.41
CA GLY A 27 14.05 9.74 21.96
C GLY A 27 13.55 11.17 22.20
N CYS A 28 12.72 11.70 21.31
CA CYS A 28 12.10 13.01 21.49
C CYS A 28 11.13 13.01 22.67
N LEU A 29 10.18 12.07 22.71
CA LEU A 29 9.11 12.02 23.70
C LEU A 29 9.60 11.63 25.11
N SER A 30 10.62 10.78 25.21
CA SER A 30 11.21 10.35 26.48
C SER A 30 12.18 11.39 27.07
N GLY A 31 12.72 12.29 26.25
CA GLY A 31 13.72 13.28 26.70
C GLY A 31 13.20 14.29 27.74
N HIS A 32 11.91 14.65 27.70
CA HIS A 32 11.26 15.53 28.68
C HIS A 32 9.73 15.42 28.59
N PRO A 33 8.97 15.47 29.71
CA PRO A 33 7.51 15.30 29.70
C PRO A 33 6.72 16.38 28.94
N ARG A 34 7.37 17.49 28.56
CA ARG A 34 6.79 18.57 27.73
C ARG A 34 7.20 18.51 26.27
N ASN A 35 8.02 17.52 25.88
CA ASN A 35 8.44 17.39 24.49
C ASN A 35 7.26 16.96 23.63
N VAL A 36 7.18 17.54 22.43
CA VAL A 36 6.16 17.24 21.45
C VAL A 36 6.86 16.90 20.14
N ALA A 37 6.49 15.76 19.56
CA ALA A 37 6.92 15.38 18.22
C ALA A 37 5.85 15.80 17.21
N VAL A 38 6.26 16.45 16.12
CA VAL A 38 5.38 16.89 15.04
C VAL A 38 5.72 16.12 13.78
N LEU A 39 4.73 15.41 13.23
CA LEU A 39 4.85 14.68 11.97
C LEU A 39 4.29 15.54 10.84
N LEU A 40 5.11 15.81 9.83
CA LEU A 40 4.72 16.57 8.64
C LEU A 40 4.95 15.72 7.39
N CYS A 41 3.92 15.61 6.56
CA CYS A 41 4.03 15.03 5.22
C CYS A 41 3.42 15.99 4.18
N LYS A 42 3.91 15.91 2.94
CA LYS A 42 3.35 16.63 1.81
C LYS A 42 2.37 15.72 1.07
N GLY A 43 1.23 16.25 0.62
CA GLY A 43 0.24 15.50 -0.17
C GLY A 43 -0.83 14.87 0.72
N SER A 44 -0.85 13.53 0.83
CA SER A 44 -1.80 12.80 1.67
C SER A 44 -1.30 12.59 3.08
N LYS A 45 -2.22 12.16 3.96
CA LYS A 45 -1.93 11.75 5.34
C LYS A 45 -1.42 10.30 5.43
N ALA A 46 -1.30 9.57 4.31
CA ALA A 46 -0.94 8.16 4.32
C ALA A 46 0.44 7.90 4.94
N PRO A 47 1.51 8.65 4.61
CA PRO A 47 2.82 8.46 5.24
C PRO A 47 2.80 8.69 6.76
N VAL A 48 2.07 9.72 7.22
CA VAL A 48 1.88 9.96 8.67
C VAL A 48 1.13 8.80 9.30
N GLY A 49 0.11 8.25 8.64
CA GLY A 49 -0.63 7.11 9.17
C GLY A 49 0.21 5.85 9.30
N VAL A 50 1.12 5.60 8.35
CA VAL A 50 2.09 4.52 8.45
C VAL A 50 3.00 4.72 9.67
N VAL A 51 3.53 5.92 9.87
CA VAL A 51 4.41 6.23 11.02
C VAL A 51 3.68 6.07 12.35
N VAL A 52 2.47 6.62 12.48
CA VAL A 52 1.69 6.52 13.73
C VAL A 52 1.30 5.07 14.00
N GLY A 53 0.88 4.32 12.99
CA GLY A 53 0.57 2.89 13.12
C GLY A 53 1.80 2.06 13.54
N ALA A 54 2.96 2.31 12.93
CA ALA A 54 4.22 1.66 13.31
C ALA A 54 4.62 2.03 14.74
N PHE A 55 4.52 3.30 15.12
CA PHE A 55 4.90 3.77 16.45
C PHE A 55 3.97 3.23 17.54
N LEU A 56 2.67 3.07 17.26
CA LEU A 56 1.74 2.39 18.14
C LEU A 56 2.23 0.97 18.47
N HIS A 57 2.57 0.18 17.46
CA HIS A 57 3.11 -1.16 17.66
C HIS A 57 4.47 -1.16 18.37
N TYR A 58 5.33 -0.19 18.05
CA TYR A 58 6.61 -0.04 18.71
C TYR A 58 6.46 0.23 20.21
N SER A 59 5.59 1.18 20.57
CA SER A 59 5.32 1.54 21.97
C SER A 59 4.63 0.44 22.77
N ASP A 60 3.90 -0.47 22.12
CA ASP A 60 3.25 -1.62 22.79
C ASP A 60 4.30 -2.65 23.26
N VAL A 61 5.41 -2.78 22.52
CA VAL A 61 6.49 -3.72 22.83
C VAL A 61 7.58 -3.08 23.70
N TRP A 62 7.93 -1.83 23.42
CA TRP A 62 9.10 -1.15 24.01
C TRP A 62 8.75 0.06 24.88
N GLY A 63 7.48 0.49 24.91
CA GLY A 63 7.04 1.65 25.70
C GLY A 63 6.88 1.34 27.18
N SER A 64 6.82 2.39 28.01
CA SER A 64 6.58 2.24 29.44
C SER A 64 5.09 2.03 29.74
N PRO A 65 4.72 1.35 30.84
CA PRO A 65 3.32 1.16 31.23
C PRO A 65 2.54 2.46 31.43
N GLU A 66 3.22 3.55 31.82
CA GLU A 66 2.63 4.88 31.96
C GLU A 66 2.20 5.50 30.62
N GLN A 67 2.76 5.02 29.51
CA GLN A 67 2.38 5.42 28.15
C GLN A 67 1.20 4.61 27.59
N ALA A 68 0.68 3.60 28.31
CA ALA A 68 -0.42 2.75 27.85
C ALA A 68 -1.74 3.51 27.61
N LEU A 69 -1.99 4.61 28.35
CA LEU A 69 -3.15 5.48 28.11
C LEU A 69 -3.10 6.15 26.72
N ASN A 70 -1.89 6.36 26.19
CA ASN A 70 -1.69 6.93 24.85
C ASN A 70 -1.98 5.91 23.76
N ALA A 71 -1.83 4.60 24.03
CA ALA A 71 -2.07 3.55 23.04
C ALA A 71 -3.54 3.51 22.58
N LEU A 72 -4.50 3.69 23.50
CA LEU A 72 -5.92 3.74 23.15
C LEU A 72 -6.26 4.99 22.34
N SER A 73 -5.73 6.15 22.73
CA SER A 73 -5.90 7.42 22.00
C SER A 73 -5.30 7.35 20.60
N MET A 74 -4.10 6.78 20.47
CA MET A 74 -3.43 6.57 19.19
C MET A 74 -4.17 5.55 18.31
N ARG A 75 -4.71 4.47 18.88
CA ARG A 75 -5.55 3.51 18.15
C ARG A 75 -6.81 4.17 17.58
N ARG A 76 -7.53 4.93 18.41
CA ARG A 76 -8.71 5.69 17.96
C ARG A 76 -8.36 6.70 16.88
N PHE A 77 -7.23 7.40 17.02
CA PHE A 77 -6.75 8.31 15.99
C PHE A 77 -6.44 7.57 14.68
N CYS A 78 -5.78 6.41 14.74
CA CYS A 78 -5.55 5.57 13.58
C CYS A 78 -6.86 5.15 12.90
N GLU A 79 -7.85 4.68 13.66
CA GLU A 79 -9.14 4.26 13.12
C GLU A 79 -9.93 5.43 12.50
N GLU A 80 -10.06 6.53 13.24
CA GLU A 80 -10.90 7.66 12.88
C GLU A 80 -10.29 8.55 11.79
N LYS A 81 -8.98 8.80 11.86
CA LYS A 81 -8.29 9.77 10.98
C LYS A 81 -7.50 9.11 9.85
N LEU A 82 -7.09 7.85 10.02
CA LEU A 82 -6.17 7.17 9.10
C LEU A 82 -6.76 5.90 8.48
N GLY A 83 -7.86 5.36 9.03
CA GLY A 83 -8.44 4.08 8.63
C GLY A 83 -8.83 4.00 7.16
N GLY A 84 -9.37 5.10 6.61
CA GLY A 84 -9.72 5.21 5.19
C GLY A 84 -8.61 5.76 4.29
N VAL A 85 -7.47 6.14 4.85
CA VAL A 85 -6.39 6.81 4.10
C VAL A 85 -5.32 5.82 3.62
N LEU A 86 -5.05 4.77 4.41
CA LEU A 86 -3.99 3.81 4.13
C LEU A 86 -4.40 2.84 3.01
N GLN A 87 -3.50 2.65 2.06
CA GLN A 87 -3.63 1.55 1.09
C GLN A 87 -3.55 0.19 1.80
N PRO A 88 -4.19 -0.86 1.29
CA PRO A 88 -4.13 -2.20 1.89
C PRO A 88 -2.70 -2.70 2.12
N SER A 89 -1.78 -2.37 1.20
CA SER A 89 -0.35 -2.68 1.33
C SER A 89 0.31 -1.97 2.51
N GLN A 90 0.01 -0.69 2.72
CA GLN A 90 0.55 0.11 3.82
C GLN A 90 0.06 -0.40 5.18
N ARG A 91 -1.24 -0.72 5.29
CA ARG A 91 -1.81 -1.31 6.52
C ARG A 91 -1.15 -2.65 6.87
N ARG A 92 -1.05 -3.55 5.89
CA ARG A 92 -0.36 -4.83 6.06
C ARG A 92 1.07 -4.63 6.57
N TYR A 93 1.80 -3.67 5.99
CA TYR A 93 3.18 -3.40 6.37
C TYR A 93 3.33 -2.91 7.81
N THR A 94 2.41 -2.08 8.31
CA THR A 94 2.41 -1.65 9.72
C THR A 94 2.10 -2.80 10.67
N GLU A 95 1.21 -3.71 10.29
CA GLU A 95 0.88 -4.91 11.07
C GLU A 95 2.06 -5.89 11.10
N ASP A 96 2.70 -6.13 9.95
CA ASP A 96 3.89 -6.96 9.81
C ASP A 96 5.03 -6.42 10.68
N PHE A 97 5.24 -5.10 10.71
CA PHE A 97 6.23 -4.47 11.59
C PHE A 97 5.94 -4.77 13.07
N GLY A 98 4.70 -4.63 13.52
CA GLY A 98 4.33 -4.99 14.89
C GLY A 98 4.48 -6.48 15.19
N ALA A 99 4.16 -7.35 14.23
CA ALA A 99 4.36 -8.80 14.35
C ALA A 99 5.84 -9.17 14.43
N LEU A 100 6.72 -8.47 13.69
CA LEU A 100 8.17 -8.63 13.77
C LEU A 100 8.71 -8.22 15.14
N LEU A 101 8.31 -7.04 15.64
CA LEU A 101 8.74 -6.55 16.96
C LEU A 101 8.31 -7.47 18.10
N SER A 102 7.12 -8.05 18.00
CA SER A 102 6.58 -8.99 19.00
C SER A 102 7.05 -10.44 18.81
N GLY A 103 7.89 -10.72 17.80
CA GLY A 103 8.37 -12.08 17.49
C GLY A 103 7.32 -13.04 16.91
N ARG A 104 6.11 -12.54 16.59
CA ARG A 104 5.03 -13.32 15.95
C ARG A 104 5.27 -13.56 14.46
N LEU A 105 6.06 -12.72 13.81
CA LEU A 105 6.52 -12.87 12.44
C LEU A 105 8.04 -13.01 12.43
N ARG A 106 8.57 -13.90 11.58
CA ARG A 106 10.01 -14.04 11.34
C ARG A 106 10.29 -13.79 9.86
N LEU A 107 11.31 -12.99 9.58
CA LEU A 107 11.74 -12.74 8.21
C LEU A 107 12.36 -14.02 7.63
N ASN A 108 11.99 -14.33 6.40
CA ASN A 108 12.66 -15.38 5.64
C ASN A 108 13.81 -14.75 4.83
N SER A 109 15.03 -15.23 5.06
CA SER A 109 16.23 -14.83 4.31
C SER A 109 16.55 -15.77 3.15
N SER A 110 15.81 -16.87 2.99
CA SER A 110 15.98 -17.78 1.85
C SER A 110 15.42 -17.13 0.58
N PRO A 111 16.07 -17.30 -0.59
CA PRO A 111 15.50 -16.86 -1.85
C PRO A 111 14.14 -17.53 -2.09
N GLN A 112 13.21 -16.77 -2.66
CA GLN A 112 11.87 -17.22 -3.03
C GLN A 112 11.73 -17.15 -4.55
N PHE A 113 11.12 -18.16 -5.15
CA PHE A 113 10.92 -18.25 -6.59
C PHE A 113 9.44 -18.04 -6.91
N LEU A 114 9.13 -17.00 -7.68
CA LEU A 114 7.79 -16.78 -8.20
C LEU A 114 7.66 -17.47 -9.55
N HIS A 115 6.98 -18.62 -9.58
CA HIS A 115 6.84 -19.43 -10.80
C HIS A 115 5.74 -18.95 -11.73
N HIS A 116 4.59 -18.57 -11.18
CA HIS A 116 3.43 -18.14 -11.97
C HIS A 116 2.54 -17.19 -11.16
N VAL A 117 1.83 -16.32 -11.86
CA VAL A 117 0.78 -15.47 -11.30
C VAL A 117 -0.50 -15.78 -12.07
N LEU A 118 -1.52 -16.27 -11.36
CA LEU A 118 -2.83 -16.54 -11.92
C LEU A 118 -3.75 -15.35 -11.62
N LEU A 119 -4.20 -14.66 -12.68
CA LEU A 119 -5.24 -13.64 -12.55
C LEU A 119 -6.61 -14.32 -12.73
N PRO A 120 -7.50 -14.26 -11.73
CA PRO A 120 -8.88 -14.71 -11.92
C PRO A 120 -9.58 -13.84 -12.97
N PRO A 121 -10.72 -14.30 -13.53
CA PRO A 121 -11.48 -13.51 -14.49
C PRO A 121 -11.74 -12.10 -13.97
N LEU A 122 -11.26 -11.10 -14.70
CA LEU A 122 -11.45 -9.71 -14.33
C LEU A 122 -12.88 -9.27 -14.70
N PRO A 123 -13.56 -8.47 -13.87
CA PRO A 123 -14.75 -7.76 -14.31
C PRO A 123 -14.39 -6.92 -15.54
N ALA A 124 -15.33 -6.81 -16.49
CA ALA A 124 -15.12 -6.20 -17.81
C ALA A 124 -14.24 -4.94 -17.73
N TYR A 125 -13.09 -4.98 -18.41
CA TYR A 125 -12.18 -3.84 -18.47
C TYR A 125 -12.65 -2.91 -19.59
N GLU A 126 -13.08 -1.70 -19.24
CA GLU A 126 -13.29 -0.65 -20.23
C GLU A 126 -11.99 0.15 -20.42
N PRO A 127 -11.34 0.08 -21.60
CA PRO A 127 -10.20 0.94 -21.88
C PRO A 127 -10.64 2.43 -21.86
N PRO A 128 -9.82 3.35 -21.33
CA PRO A 128 -10.14 4.79 -21.26
C PRO A 128 -10.39 5.46 -22.61
N ASP A 129 -9.96 4.83 -23.71
CA ASP A 129 -10.17 5.31 -25.06
C ASP A 129 -10.59 4.12 -25.94
N GLY A 130 -11.71 4.24 -26.64
CA GLY A 130 -12.26 3.22 -27.55
C GLY A 130 -11.41 2.90 -28.78
N GLN A 131 -10.07 2.99 -28.69
CA GLN A 131 -9.10 2.69 -29.73
C GLN A 131 -8.67 1.21 -29.73
N PHE A 132 -9.62 0.30 -29.62
CA PHE A 132 -9.55 -0.90 -30.43
C PHE A 132 -10.74 -0.84 -31.36
N GLY A 133 -10.60 -0.02 -32.41
CA GLY A 133 -11.47 -0.10 -33.57
C GLY A 133 -11.34 -1.51 -34.11
N VAL A 134 -12.29 -2.37 -33.72
CA VAL A 134 -12.48 -3.67 -34.36
C VAL A 134 -12.74 -3.35 -35.82
N GLY A 135 -11.81 -3.74 -36.68
CA GLY A 135 -11.98 -3.62 -38.13
C GLY A 135 -13.36 -4.16 -38.48
N GLY A 136 -14.17 -3.32 -39.14
CA GLY A 136 -15.49 -3.72 -39.59
C GLY A 136 -15.38 -5.01 -40.40
N ASP A 137 -16.18 -6.00 -40.03
CA ASP A 137 -16.32 -7.23 -40.78
C ASP A 137 -16.76 -6.88 -42.22
N PRO A 138 -15.92 -7.14 -43.25
CA PRO A 138 -16.25 -6.78 -44.63
C PRO A 138 -17.39 -7.64 -45.22
N SER A 139 -17.91 -8.62 -44.48
CA SER A 139 -19.00 -9.49 -44.95
C SER A 139 -20.41 -8.92 -44.75
N ASN A 140 -20.58 -7.78 -44.07
CA ASN A 140 -21.92 -7.28 -43.74
C ASN A 140 -22.43 -6.28 -44.79
N PRO A 141 -23.50 -6.59 -45.56
CA PRO A 141 -24.05 -5.67 -46.55
C PRO A 141 -24.72 -4.47 -45.88
N PRO A 142 -24.66 -3.26 -46.47
CA PRO A 142 -25.26 -2.07 -45.89
C PRO A 142 -26.77 -2.11 -46.07
N GLY A 143 -27.50 -2.23 -44.96
CA GLY A 143 -28.93 -1.90 -44.89
C GLY A 143 -29.83 -3.04 -44.43
N LEU A 144 -29.85 -3.33 -43.12
CA LEU A 144 -31.04 -3.81 -42.42
C LEU A 144 -31.00 -3.35 -40.95
N PRO A 145 -32.12 -2.92 -40.36
CA PRO A 145 -32.18 -2.55 -38.95
C PRO A 145 -32.07 -3.81 -38.07
N ASN A 146 -30.88 -4.04 -37.50
CA ASN A 146 -30.64 -5.13 -36.55
C ASN A 146 -31.30 -4.83 -35.19
N ASN A 147 -32.54 -5.28 -35.01
CA ASN A 147 -33.26 -5.28 -33.73
C ASN A 147 -33.01 -6.56 -32.90
N THR A 148 -31.80 -7.10 -32.94
CA THR A 148 -31.37 -8.14 -31.99
C THR A 148 -30.35 -7.54 -31.04
N PRO A 149 -30.58 -7.56 -29.70
CA PRO A 149 -29.53 -7.23 -28.75
C PRO A 149 -28.52 -8.37 -28.79
N VAL A 150 -27.55 -8.29 -29.69
CA VAL A 150 -26.35 -9.12 -29.62
C VAL A 150 -25.67 -8.67 -28.34
N SER A 151 -25.79 -9.48 -27.28
CA SER A 151 -25.00 -9.32 -26.06
C SER A 151 -23.54 -9.53 -26.44
N ARG A 152 -22.88 -8.42 -26.82
CA ARG A 152 -21.44 -8.43 -27.08
C ARG A 152 -20.77 -8.99 -25.83
N PRO A 153 -19.89 -10.01 -25.96
CA PRO A 153 -19.10 -10.44 -24.83
C PRO A 153 -18.36 -9.21 -24.29
N PRO A 154 -18.28 -9.04 -22.95
CA PRO A 154 -17.62 -7.90 -22.38
C PRO A 154 -16.19 -7.78 -22.95
N PRO A 155 -15.73 -6.56 -23.27
CA PRO A 155 -14.39 -6.38 -23.81
C PRO A 155 -13.37 -7.04 -22.88
N GLY A 156 -12.56 -7.94 -23.46
CA GLY A 156 -11.46 -8.58 -22.75
C GLY A 156 -10.33 -7.59 -22.48
N CYS A 157 -9.44 -7.92 -21.55
CA CYS A 157 -8.22 -7.15 -21.28
C CYS A 157 -6.97 -7.88 -21.80
N ARG A 158 -5.89 -7.12 -22.04
CA ARG A 158 -4.54 -7.65 -22.33
C ARG A 158 -3.60 -7.22 -21.21
N PRO A 159 -3.61 -7.92 -20.05
CA PRO A 159 -2.81 -7.50 -18.90
C PRO A 159 -1.32 -7.75 -19.14
N PHE A 160 -0.48 -6.88 -18.58
CA PHE A 160 0.94 -7.11 -18.42
C PHE A 160 1.33 -6.91 -16.95
N LEU A 161 2.37 -7.62 -16.51
CA LEU A 161 2.90 -7.57 -15.17
C LEU A 161 4.27 -6.90 -15.17
N LYS A 162 4.55 -6.11 -14.13
CA LYS A 162 5.88 -5.62 -13.78
C LYS A 162 6.16 -5.98 -12.33
N ILE A 163 7.33 -6.55 -12.07
CA ILE A 163 7.76 -6.92 -10.73
C ILE A 163 8.96 -6.05 -10.35
N TYR A 164 8.89 -5.46 -9.17
CA TYR A 164 9.95 -4.62 -8.64
C TYR A 164 10.50 -5.22 -7.34
N GLN A 165 11.80 -5.11 -7.15
CA GLN A 165 12.49 -5.38 -5.89
C GLN A 165 13.29 -4.15 -5.51
N SER A 166 13.05 -3.60 -4.32
CA SER A 166 13.71 -2.36 -3.86
C SER A 166 13.61 -1.22 -4.88
N LEU A 167 12.41 -1.05 -5.48
CA LEU A 167 12.11 -0.09 -6.54
C LEU A 167 12.85 -0.31 -7.88
N GLN A 168 13.62 -1.39 -8.02
CA GLN A 168 14.25 -1.80 -9.27
C GLN A 168 13.35 -2.78 -10.02
N LEU A 169 13.12 -2.54 -11.31
CA LEU A 169 12.37 -3.46 -12.16
C LEU A 169 13.19 -4.74 -12.37
N VAL A 170 12.65 -5.89 -11.97
CA VAL A 170 13.32 -7.19 -12.09
C VAL A 170 12.68 -8.10 -13.14
N TYR A 171 11.41 -7.84 -13.49
CA TYR A 171 10.70 -8.63 -14.50
C TYR A 171 9.57 -7.84 -15.13
N THR A 172 9.32 -8.08 -16.42
CA THR A 172 8.09 -7.66 -17.10
C THR A 172 7.57 -8.77 -18.00
N SER A 173 6.25 -8.96 -18.04
CA SER A 173 5.61 -9.95 -18.92
C SER A 173 5.25 -9.41 -20.30
N GLY A 174 5.46 -8.11 -20.56
CA GLY A 174 5.14 -7.46 -21.83
C GLY A 174 6.35 -6.72 -22.40
N VAL A 175 6.48 -6.78 -23.73
CA VAL A 175 7.34 -5.91 -24.54
C VAL A 175 6.44 -5.06 -25.42
#